data_AF-A0A131XLB4-F1
#
_entry.id   AF-A0A131XLB4-F1
#
_cell.length_a   1.000
_cell.length_b   1.000
_cell.length_c   1.000
_cell.angle_alpha   90.00
_cell.angle_beta   90.00
_cell.angle_gamma   90.00
#
_symmetry.space_group_name_H-M   'P 1'
#
loop_
_entity.id
_entity.type
_entity.pdbx_description
1 polymer ?
#
loop_
_entity_poly.entity_id
_entity_poly.type
_entity_poly.pdbx_seq_one_letter_code
_entity_poly.pdbx_strand_id
1 'polypeptide(L)'
;LQKNRLRCYENYQGRIDRLHTSVLFHKHEMLKANQIYYFKLLQEVHKNKSYKQKEKDQRYPDRRNLQRLPRTRTNYGKQTLQYQSTRLVNEFQNALQFDDSLGTFKKQIKEILIKKEITYHH
;
A
#
# COMPACT_ATOMS: atom_id res chain seq x y z
N LEU A 1 17.45 -19.85 4.53
CA LEU A 1 17.24 -20.01 6.01
C LEU A 1 17.00 -18.69 6.75
N GLN A 2 17.76 -17.61 6.51
CA GLN A 2 17.66 -16.35 7.28
C GLN A 2 16.29 -15.65 7.19
N LYS A 3 15.69 -15.54 5.99
CA LYS A 3 14.40 -14.84 5.78
C LYS A 3 13.21 -15.50 6.51
N ASN A 4 13.19 -16.83 6.59
CA ASN A 4 12.11 -17.55 7.27
C ASN A 4 12.13 -17.34 8.79
N ARG A 5 13.33 -17.24 9.39
CA ARG A 5 13.48 -16.92 10.82
C ARG A 5 13.03 -15.50 11.13
N LEU A 6 13.26 -14.54 10.22
CA LEU A 6 12.80 -13.16 10.39
C LEU A 6 11.29 -13.04 10.56
N ARG A 7 10.51 -13.83 9.79
CA ARG A 7 9.04 -13.84 9.89
C ARG A 7 8.53 -14.28 11.26
N CYS A 8 9.24 -15.17 11.96
CA CYS A 8 8.86 -15.59 13.31
C CYS A 8 8.90 -14.44 14.33
N TYR A 9 9.68 -13.39 14.04
CA TYR A 9 9.84 -12.23 14.92
C TYR A 9 8.90 -11.06 14.60
N GLU A 10 8.02 -11.22 13.61
CA GLU A 10 7.05 -10.20 13.23
C GLU A 10 6.01 -9.92 14.32
N ASN A 11 5.63 -10.95 15.08
CA ASN A 11 4.65 -10.89 16.17
C ASN A 11 5.29 -11.16 17.54
N TYR A 12 6.59 -10.87 17.70
CA TYR A 12 7.29 -11.11 18.95
C TYR A 12 6.75 -10.17 20.06
N GLN A 13 6.12 -10.75 21.08
CA GLN A 13 5.54 -10.03 22.24
C GLN A 13 6.48 -9.93 23.45
N GLY A 14 7.74 -10.38 23.33
CA GLY A 14 8.73 -10.24 24.40
C GLY A 14 9.22 -8.80 24.56
N ARG A 15 10.22 -8.57 25.43
CA ARG A 15 10.82 -7.24 25.62
C ARG A 15 11.35 -6.69 24.30
N ILE A 16 10.66 -5.69 23.74
CA ILE A 16 10.93 -5.06 22.44
C ILE A 16 12.34 -4.46 22.40
N ASP A 17 12.82 -3.93 23.54
CA ASP A 17 14.15 -3.34 23.71
C ASP A 17 15.30 -4.30 23.36
N ARG A 18 15.04 -5.61 23.41
CA ARG A 18 16.04 -6.65 23.13
C ARG A 18 16.01 -7.19 21.70
N LEU A 19 15.01 -6.80 20.90
CA LEU A 19 14.80 -7.38 19.58
C LEU A 19 14.44 -6.29 18.55
N HIS A 20 15.46 -5.56 18.09
CA HIS A 20 15.32 -4.51 17.08
C HIS A 20 15.15 -5.09 15.66
N THR A 21 14.04 -5.80 15.44
CA THR A 21 13.79 -6.56 14.20
C THR A 21 13.53 -5.67 12.99
N SER A 22 13.06 -4.44 13.19
CA SER A 22 12.79 -3.45 12.12
C SER A 22 13.98 -3.27 11.18
N VAL A 23 15.18 -3.15 11.74
CA VAL A 23 16.45 -2.99 11.00
C VAL A 23 16.74 -4.22 10.15
N LEU A 24 16.41 -5.41 10.65
CA LEU A 24 16.60 -6.66 9.89
C LEU A 24 15.63 -6.75 8.71
N PHE A 25 14.37 -6.34 8.88
CA PHE A 25 13.41 -6.28 7.77
C PHE A 25 13.86 -5.30 6.69
N HIS A 26 14.39 -4.14 7.09
CA HIS A 26 14.95 -3.16 6.16
C HIS A 26 16.18 -3.70 5.43
N LYS A 27 17.15 -4.28 6.16
CA LYS A 27 18.37 -4.87 5.61
C LYS A 27 18.11 -5.97 4.58
N HIS A 28 17.06 -6.77 4.78
CA HIS A 28 16.70 -7.85 3.88
C HIS A 28 15.64 -7.47 2.83
N GLU A 29 15.27 -6.19 2.77
CA GLU A 29 14.17 -5.67 1.97
C GLU A 29 12.89 -6.53 2.09
N MET A 30 12.52 -6.87 3.32
CA MET A 30 11.36 -7.69 3.61
C MET A 30 10.18 -6.81 3.99
N LEU A 31 9.05 -7.04 3.33
CA LEU A 31 7.78 -6.46 3.72
C LEU A 31 7.26 -7.13 4.99
N LYS A 32 6.78 -6.31 5.92
CA LYS A 32 6.01 -6.74 7.09
C LYS A 32 4.58 -7.17 6.68
N ALA A 33 3.88 -7.92 7.52
CA ALA A 33 2.56 -8.49 7.26
C ALA A 33 1.51 -7.40 6.97
N ASN A 34 1.56 -6.31 7.73
CA ASN A 34 0.73 -5.14 7.47
C ASN A 34 1.01 -4.56 6.07
N GLN A 35 2.27 -4.50 5.63
CA GLN A 35 2.68 -4.02 4.31
C GLN A 35 2.34 -5.02 3.19
N ILE A 36 2.35 -6.33 3.45
CA ILE A 36 1.98 -7.37 2.47
C ILE A 36 0.53 -7.17 2.01
N TYR A 37 -0.37 -6.79 2.91
CA TYR A 37 -1.75 -6.47 2.56
C TYR A 37 -1.83 -5.36 1.50
N TYR A 38 -1.16 -4.22 1.74
CA TYR A 38 -1.13 -3.10 0.80
C TYR A 38 -0.41 -3.44 -0.50
N PHE A 39 0.66 -4.23 -0.42
CA PHE A 39 1.37 -4.72 -1.60
C PHE A 39 0.46 -5.50 -2.53
N LYS A 40 -0.32 -6.45 -2.00
CA LYS A 40 -1.31 -7.20 -2.79
C LYS A 40 -2.44 -6.32 -3.30
N LEU A 41 -2.93 -5.40 -2.47
CA LEU A 41 -4.02 -4.52 -2.86
C LEU A 41 -3.62 -3.57 -4.00
N LEU A 42 -2.41 -3.00 -3.97
CA LEU A 42 -1.87 -2.17 -5.05
C LEU A 42 -1.58 -2.98 -6.32
N GLN A 43 -1.14 -4.23 -6.20
CA GLN A 43 -1.02 -5.12 -7.35
C GLN A 43 -2.36 -5.36 -8.04
N GLU A 44 -3.43 -5.60 -7.27
CA GLU A 44 -4.78 -5.76 -7.81
C GLU A 44 -5.29 -4.47 -8.47
N VAL A 45 -5.01 -3.31 -7.90
CA VAL A 45 -5.34 -2.01 -8.51
C VAL A 45 -4.68 -1.84 -9.87
N HIS A 46 -3.40 -2.19 -9.98
CA HIS A 46 -2.65 -2.10 -11.23
C HIS A 46 -3.16 -3.09 -12.28
N LYS A 47 -3.31 -4.36 -11.89
CA LYS A 47 -3.84 -5.41 -12.76
C LYS A 47 -5.21 -5.07 -13.33
N ASN A 48 -6.10 -4.55 -12.50
CA ASN A 48 -7.46 -4.18 -12.90
C ASN A 48 -7.55 -2.78 -13.52
N LYS A 49 -6.42 -2.07 -13.64
CA LYS A 49 -6.31 -0.69 -14.13
C LYS A 49 -7.28 0.27 -13.41
N SER A 50 -7.58 0.02 -12.14
CA SER A 50 -8.53 0.81 -11.34
C SER A 50 -8.07 2.24 -11.10
N TYR A 51 -6.81 2.56 -11.41
CA TYR A 51 -6.25 3.90 -11.38
C TYR A 51 -6.69 4.77 -12.57
N LYS A 52 -7.07 4.17 -13.70
CA LYS A 52 -7.55 4.91 -14.88
C LYS A 52 -8.93 5.49 -14.59
N GLN A 53 -8.99 6.80 -14.41
CA GLN A 53 -10.27 7.51 -14.35
C GLN A 53 -10.97 7.34 -15.70
N LYS A 54 -12.27 7.03 -15.70
CA LYS A 54 -13.10 7.26 -16.89
C LYS A 54 -13.04 8.75 -17.18
N GLU A 55 -12.57 9.13 -18.37
CA GLU A 55 -12.55 10.52 -18.82
C GLU A 55 -13.91 11.14 -18.53
N LYS A 56 -13.90 12.16 -17.68
CA LYS A 56 -15.04 13.06 -17.53
C LYS A 56 -14.67 14.30 -18.28
N ASP A 57 -15.60 14.81 -19.09
CA ASP A 57 -15.51 16.12 -19.74
C ASP A 57 -15.04 17.16 -18.70
N GLN A 58 -13.74 17.47 -18.73
CA GLN A 58 -13.11 18.38 -17.79
C GLN A 58 -13.49 19.79 -18.22
N ARG A 59 -14.65 20.25 -17.76
CA ARG A 59 -15.06 21.66 -17.90
C ARG A 59 -14.14 22.62 -17.12
N TYR A 60 -13.31 22.11 -16.21
CA TYR A 60 -12.35 22.88 -15.41
C TYR A 60 -11.02 22.11 -15.27
N PRO A 61 -9.93 22.55 -15.92
CA PRO A 61 -8.65 21.83 -15.95
C PRO A 61 -7.88 21.85 -14.60
N ASP A 62 -8.14 22.84 -13.73
CA ASP A 62 -7.36 23.09 -12.51
C ASP A 62 -7.78 22.28 -11.27
N ARG A 63 -8.75 21.36 -11.41
CA ARG A 63 -9.14 20.50 -10.29
C ARG A 63 -8.12 19.37 -10.16
N ARG A 64 -7.52 19.22 -8.97
CA ARG A 64 -6.72 18.02 -8.63
C ARG A 64 -7.47 16.76 -9.07
N ASN A 65 -6.86 15.98 -9.96
CA ASN A 65 -7.42 14.74 -10.52
C ASN A 65 -7.37 13.58 -9.52
N LEU A 66 -7.86 13.80 -8.29
CA LEU A 66 -8.04 12.74 -7.30
C LEU A 66 -9.30 11.94 -7.62
N GLN A 67 -9.23 10.62 -7.50
CA GLN A 67 -10.39 9.76 -7.63
C GLN A 67 -11.39 10.07 -6.52
N ARG A 68 -12.67 10.25 -6.87
CA ARG A 68 -13.72 10.38 -5.87
C ARG A 68 -13.87 9.05 -5.14
N LEU A 69 -13.65 9.08 -3.83
CA LEU A 69 -13.93 7.94 -2.97
C LEU A 69 -15.42 7.59 -3.10
N PRO A 70 -15.78 6.30 -3.25
CA PRO A 70 -17.17 5.89 -3.26
C PRO A 70 -17.82 6.30 -1.93
N ARG A 71 -19.04 6.84 -1.99
CA ARG A 71 -19.82 7.24 -0.80
C ARG A 71 -20.23 5.97 -0.06
N THR A 72 -19.43 5.54 0.90
CA THR A 72 -19.74 4.40 1.77
C THR A 72 -20.87 4.81 2.72
N ARG A 73 -22.02 4.13 2.60
CA ARG A 73 -23.00 4.08 3.70
C ARG A 73 -22.27 3.35 4.84
N THR A 74 -22.12 4.00 5.98
CA THR A 74 -21.32 3.54 7.13
C THR A 74 -21.81 2.19 7.65
N ASN A 75 -21.32 1.09 7.06
CA ASN A 75 -21.43 -0.23 7.66
C ASN A 75 -20.27 -0.35 8.65
N TYR A 76 -20.59 -0.16 9.93
CA TYR A 76 -19.67 -0.31 11.06
C TYR A 76 -18.77 -1.54 10.88
N GLY A 77 -17.46 -1.32 10.74
CA GLY A 77 -16.43 -2.35 10.81
C GLY A 77 -15.86 -2.90 9.49
N LYS A 78 -16.49 -2.71 8.33
CA LYS A 78 -15.93 -3.20 7.04
C LYS A 78 -15.97 -2.13 5.95
N GLN A 79 -14.82 -1.54 5.65
CA GLN A 79 -14.66 -0.68 4.47
C GLN A 79 -14.74 -1.52 3.20
N THR A 80 -15.42 -1.02 2.16
CA THR A 80 -15.50 -1.70 0.88
C THR A 80 -14.12 -1.67 0.19
N LEU A 81 -13.75 -2.77 -0.49
CA LEU A 81 -12.46 -2.88 -1.20
C LEU A 81 -12.26 -1.73 -2.20
N GLN A 82 -13.35 -1.25 -2.81
CA GLN A 82 -13.35 -0.10 -3.72
C GLN A 82 -12.99 1.22 -3.00
N TYR A 83 -13.40 1.40 -1.75
CA TYR A 83 -13.00 2.57 -0.96
C TYR A 83 -11.51 2.53 -0.62
N GLN A 84 -11.01 1.37 -0.22
CA GLN A 84 -9.59 1.22 0.13
C GLN A 84 -8.68 1.35 -1.11
N SER A 85 -9.08 0.78 -2.24
CA SER A 85 -8.33 0.90 -3.49
C SER A 85 -8.26 2.35 -3.98
N THR A 86 -9.39 3.05 -4.04
CA THR A 86 -9.44 4.47 -4.44
C THR A 86 -8.66 5.37 -3.48
N ARG A 87 -8.72 5.10 -2.17
CA ARG A 87 -7.90 5.80 -1.17
C ARG A 87 -6.41 5.61 -1.42
N LEU A 88 -5.97 4.38 -1.67
CA LEU A 88 -4.57 4.08 -1.94
C LEU A 88 -4.10 4.70 -3.26
N VAL A 89 -4.91 4.67 -4.31
CA VAL A 89 -4.58 5.36 -5.56
C VAL A 89 -4.34 6.83 -5.31
N ASN A 90 -5.24 7.50 -4.58
CA ASN A 90 -5.08 8.92 -4.24
C ASN A 90 -3.85 9.20 -3.38
N GLU A 91 -3.56 8.35 -2.39
CA GLU A 91 -2.41 8.51 -1.50
C GLU A 91 -1.08 8.33 -2.23
N PHE A 92 -1.03 7.39 -3.18
CA PHE A 92 0.17 7.06 -3.92
C PHE A 92 0.22 7.66 -5.33
N GLN A 93 -0.74 8.51 -5.72
CA GLN A 93 -0.85 9.10 -7.06
C GLN A 93 0.43 9.83 -7.49
N ASN A 94 1.09 10.52 -6.55
CA ASN A 94 2.32 11.27 -6.82
C ASN A 94 3.59 10.44 -6.62
N ALA A 95 3.48 9.27 -5.98
CA ALA A 95 4.61 8.44 -5.57
C ALA A 95 4.79 7.20 -6.45
N LEU A 96 3.73 6.73 -7.11
CA LEU A 96 3.73 5.54 -7.96
C LEU A 96 3.39 5.91 -9.40
N GLN A 97 4.15 5.36 -10.34
CA GLN A 97 3.83 5.40 -11.76
C GLN A 97 2.97 4.19 -12.09
N PHE A 98 1.66 4.37 -12.16
CA PHE A 98 0.72 3.26 -12.37
C PHE A 98 0.70 2.72 -13.81
N ASP A 99 1.17 3.48 -14.79
CA ASP A 99 1.23 3.04 -16.20
C ASP A 99 2.47 2.20 -16.54
N ASP A 100 3.39 2.04 -15.58
CA ASP A 100 4.57 1.20 -15.74
C ASP A 100 4.22 -0.30 -15.86
N SER A 101 5.17 -1.07 -16.40
CA SER A 101 5.07 -2.54 -16.43
C SER A 101 4.85 -3.13 -15.04
N LEU A 102 4.17 -4.27 -14.94
CA LEU A 102 3.90 -4.92 -13.64
C LEU A 102 5.21 -5.22 -12.85
N GLY A 103 6.30 -5.55 -13.54
CA GLY A 103 7.59 -5.85 -12.92
C GLY A 103 8.21 -4.64 -12.24
N THR A 104 8.29 -3.51 -12.95
CA THR A 104 8.82 -2.24 -12.44
C THR A 104 7.91 -1.67 -11.34
N PHE A 105 6.60 -1.74 -11.54
CA PHE A 105 5.59 -1.32 -10.56
C PHE A 105 5.72 -2.10 -9.23
N LYS A 106 5.88 -3.44 -9.28
CA LYS A 106 6.10 -4.25 -8.08
C LYS A 106 7.35 -3.82 -7.30
N LYS A 107 8.43 -3.48 -7.99
CA LYS A 107 9.67 -3.01 -7.36
C LYS A 107 9.46 -1.66 -6.67
N GLN A 108 8.83 -0.70 -7.35
CA GLN A 108 8.51 0.61 -6.80
C GLN A 108 7.65 0.53 -5.54
N ILE A 109 6.57 -0.27 -5.56
CA ILE A 109 5.72 -0.45 -4.38
C ILE A 109 6.51 -1.04 -3.22
N LYS A 110 7.32 -2.07 -3.48
CA LYS A 110 8.11 -2.74 -2.44
C LYS A 110 9.04 -1.74 -1.75
N GLU A 111 9.77 -0.94 -2.52
CA GLU A 111 10.68 0.08 -1.99
C GLU A 111 9.94 1.15 -1.17
N ILE A 112 8.82 1.66 -1.69
CA ILE A 112 8.03 2.67 -1.00
C ILE A 112 7.45 2.13 0.31
N LEU A 113 6.90 0.92 0.31
CA LEU A 113 6.34 0.31 1.51
C LEU A 113 7.40 0.05 2.58
N ILE A 114 8.61 -0.39 2.18
CA ILE A 114 9.73 -0.57 3.11
C ILE A 114 10.18 0.78 3.69
N LYS A 115 10.27 1.83 2.87
CA LYS A 115 10.66 3.19 3.30
C LYS A 115 9.62 3.86 4.20
N LYS A 116 8.32 3.68 3.91
CA LYS A 116 7.25 4.39 4.61
C LYS A 116 7.01 3.92 6.06
N GLU A 117 7.75 2.92 6.58
CA GLU A 117 7.59 2.32 7.92
C GLU A 117 6.17 2.45 8.47
N ILE A 118 5.14 2.00 7.71
CA ILE A 118 3.76 2.35 8.03
C ILE A 118 3.40 1.76 9.41
N THR A 119 3.50 2.59 10.44
CA THR A 119 3.08 2.33 11.81
C THR A 119 1.61 2.69 11.90
N TYR A 120 0.76 1.67 12.08
CA TYR A 120 -0.65 1.92 12.37
C TYR A 120 -0.77 2.38 13.82
N HIS A 121 -1.08 3.66 14.02
CA HIS A 121 -1.87 4.06 15.18
C HIS A 121 -3.26 3.48 14.97
N HIS A 122 -3.60 2.52 15.82
CA HIS A 122 -4.89 1.85 15.83
C HIS A 122 -5.92 2.70 16.56
#